data_AF-A0A969GK61-F1
#
_entry.id   AF-A0A969GK61-F1
#
_cell.length_a   1.000
_cell.length_b   1.000
_cell.length_c   1.000
_cell.angle_alpha   90.00
_cell.angle_beta   90.00
_cell.angle_gamma   90.00
#
_symmetry.space_group_name_H-M   'P 1'
#
loop_
_entity.id
_entity.type
_entity.pdbx_description
1 polymer ?
#
loop_
_entity_poly.entity_id
_entity_poly.type
_entity_poly.pdbx_seq_one_letter_code
_entity_poly.pdbx_strand_id
1 'polypeptide(L)'
;MLSLESKRPASDFAVWAFTISWEMDYFNVVELLRQAGIPPLAQERQSSRQWDGSPWPLLIAGGPGVTMNPEPVAPLFDAILIGEGEEAVPHLIDLCRDGLEGEREELLAELDRTPGWYVPSLRPSNRRHERFRPVERLWVRDLPAFDTSSTLYTAETEFSGMHLMEIARGCGRGCRFCLAGYVYRPAREQPVEKLLASAQAALAAGQRKVGLVSAAVSDHTQIDELAVELQAMGASISASSMRMTRSAFH
;
A
#
# COMPACT_ATOMS: atom_id res chain seq x y z
N MET A 1 10.20 -9.78 19.22
CA MET A 1 9.17 -9.68 18.17
C MET A 1 9.39 -10.81 17.17
N LEU A 2 8.34 -11.52 16.75
CA LEU A 2 8.42 -12.65 15.81
C LEU A 2 7.44 -12.45 14.65
N SER A 3 7.78 -12.96 13.46
CA SER A 3 6.84 -12.99 12.32
C SER A 3 5.65 -13.91 12.60
N LEU A 4 4.52 -13.64 11.95
CA LEU A 4 3.32 -14.44 12.15
C LEU A 4 3.43 -15.80 11.43
N GLU A 5 3.90 -15.77 10.19
CA GLU A 5 3.89 -16.87 9.22
C GLU A 5 4.94 -17.94 9.54
N SER A 6 6.15 -17.51 9.86
CA SER A 6 7.33 -18.39 10.03
C SER A 6 7.90 -18.41 11.43
N LYS A 7 7.35 -17.61 12.36
CA LYS A 7 7.84 -17.45 13.74
C LYS A 7 9.32 -17.10 13.81
N ARG A 8 9.85 -16.40 12.80
CA ARG A 8 11.25 -15.98 12.72
C ARG A 8 11.46 -14.69 13.52
N PRO A 9 12.63 -14.49 14.14
CA PRO A 9 13.01 -13.22 14.73
C PRO A 9 12.88 -12.07 13.73
N ALA A 10 12.53 -10.89 14.22
CA ALA A 10 12.43 -9.71 13.37
C ALA A 10 13.80 -9.32 12.75
N SER A 11 14.93 -9.76 13.34
CA SER A 11 16.31 -9.60 12.85
C SER A 11 16.67 -10.45 11.64
N ASP A 12 15.86 -11.44 11.32
CA ASP A 12 16.08 -12.29 10.16
C ASP A 12 15.69 -11.63 8.83
N PHE A 13 15.02 -10.48 8.86
CA PHE A 13 14.46 -9.84 7.67
C PHE A 13 15.32 -8.66 7.23
N ALA A 14 15.90 -8.75 6.03
CA ALA A 14 16.73 -7.70 5.48
C ALA A 14 15.96 -6.43 5.06
N VAL A 15 14.65 -6.54 4.84
CA VAL A 15 13.78 -5.43 4.41
C VAL A 15 12.50 -5.44 5.24
N TRP A 16 12.12 -4.28 5.77
CA TRP A 16 10.87 -4.06 6.46
C TRP A 16 10.04 -3.04 5.68
N ALA A 17 8.91 -3.49 5.16
CA ALA A 17 8.01 -2.68 4.35
C ALA A 17 6.75 -2.33 5.12
N PHE A 18 6.43 -1.03 5.17
CA PHE A 18 5.26 -0.52 5.88
C PHE A 18 4.27 0.10 4.91
N THR A 19 2.99 -0.24 5.07
CA THR A 19 1.90 0.54 4.50
C THR A 19 1.46 1.61 5.49
N ILE A 20 1.49 2.86 5.04
CA ILE A 20 1.14 4.03 5.83
C ILE A 20 -0.15 4.60 5.27
N SER A 21 -1.24 4.25 5.93
CA SER A 21 -2.59 4.64 5.52
C SER A 21 -2.92 6.04 5.98
N TRP A 22 -2.62 6.35 7.24
CA TRP A 22 -2.95 7.63 7.89
C TRP A 22 -1.89 8.03 8.92
N GLU A 23 -1.98 9.25 9.44
CA GLU A 23 -1.00 9.84 10.35
C GLU A 23 -0.81 9.05 11.65
N MET A 24 -1.83 8.31 12.08
CA MET A 24 -1.72 7.46 13.28
C MET A 24 -0.71 6.31 13.10
N ASP A 25 -0.49 5.86 11.86
CA ASP A 25 0.48 4.80 11.57
C ASP A 25 1.92 5.25 11.86
N TYR A 26 2.19 6.56 11.86
CA TYR A 26 3.52 7.09 12.17
C TYR A 26 3.95 6.69 13.59
N PHE A 27 3.03 6.79 14.55
CA PHE A 27 3.29 6.41 15.93
C PHE A 27 3.44 4.89 16.07
N ASN A 28 2.62 4.12 15.36
CA ASN A 28 2.69 2.66 15.36
C ASN A 28 4.02 2.15 14.80
N VAL A 29 4.54 2.76 13.73
CA VAL A 29 5.85 2.44 13.17
C VAL A 29 6.94 2.70 14.21
N VAL A 30 6.96 3.88 14.82
CA VAL A 30 7.98 4.23 15.83
C VAL A 30 7.95 3.28 17.02
N GLU A 31 6.75 2.92 17.49
CA GLU A 31 6.57 1.97 18.58
C GLU A 31 7.07 0.58 18.20
N LEU A 32 6.74 0.10 17.00
CA LEU A 32 7.18 -1.19 16.48
C LEU A 32 8.72 -1.26 16.36
N LEU A 33 9.36 -0.20 15.84
CA LEU A 33 10.82 -0.11 15.77
C LEU A 33 11.46 -0.15 17.16
N ARG A 34 10.91 0.59 18.14
CA ARG A 34 11.39 0.58 19.52
C ARG A 34 11.27 -0.80 20.17
N GLN A 35 10.14 -1.48 19.99
CA GLN A 35 9.93 -2.83 20.51
C GLN A 35 10.87 -3.86 19.88
N ALA A 36 11.30 -3.63 18.64
CA ALA A 36 12.32 -4.42 17.97
C ALA A 36 13.76 -4.03 18.36
N GLY A 37 13.96 -2.92 19.09
CA GLY A 37 15.29 -2.40 19.39
C GLY A 37 15.98 -1.76 18.19
N ILE A 38 15.22 -1.36 17.16
CA ILE A 38 15.73 -0.64 16.00
C ILE A 38 15.64 0.87 16.27
N PRO A 39 16.74 1.64 16.13
CA PRO A 39 16.71 3.09 16.21
C PRO A 39 15.71 3.67 15.19
N PRO A 40 14.70 4.44 15.63
CA PRO A 40 13.66 4.94 14.72
C PRO A 40 14.21 5.86 13.62
N LEU A 41 15.20 6.69 13.92
CA LEU A 41 15.77 7.65 12.97
C LEU A 41 16.80 6.97 12.06
N ALA A 42 16.68 7.19 10.76
CA ALA A 42 17.61 6.64 9.76
C ALA A 42 19.07 7.05 10.03
N GLN A 43 19.29 8.29 10.48
CA GLN A 43 20.61 8.79 10.83
C GLN A 43 21.27 8.03 12.00
N GLU A 44 20.47 7.56 12.97
CA GLU A 44 20.98 6.77 14.11
C GLU A 44 21.36 5.35 13.68
N ARG A 45 20.63 4.80 12.68
CA ARG A 45 20.99 3.50 12.09
C ARG A 45 22.25 3.58 11.23
N GLN A 46 22.56 4.73 10.63
CA GLN A 46 23.81 4.90 9.87
C GLN A 46 25.04 5.03 10.78
N SER A 47 24.88 5.55 11.99
CA SER A 47 25.99 5.79 12.93
C SER A 47 26.36 4.55 13.77
N SER A 48 25.46 3.58 13.90
CA SER A 48 25.69 2.30 14.58
C SER A 48 25.64 1.16 13.57
N ARG A 49 26.66 0.28 13.52
CA ARG A 49 26.80 -0.68 12.43
C ARG A 49 26.07 -2.01 12.60
N GLN A 50 25.46 -2.31 13.74
CA GLN A 50 24.92 -3.65 13.99
C GLN A 50 23.70 -3.62 14.91
N TRP A 51 22.71 -4.43 14.57
CA TRP A 51 21.59 -4.76 15.44
C TRP A 51 21.98 -5.85 16.44
N ASP A 52 22.06 -7.12 15.98
CA ASP A 52 22.48 -8.30 16.76
C ASP A 52 23.73 -8.98 16.17
N GLY A 53 24.57 -8.22 15.46
CA GLY A 53 25.64 -8.75 14.61
C GLY A 53 25.31 -8.70 13.11
N SER A 54 24.06 -8.36 12.78
CA SER A 54 23.56 -8.16 11.41
C SER A 54 23.37 -6.66 11.09
N PRO A 55 23.43 -6.25 9.80
CA PRO A 55 23.07 -4.89 9.37
C PRO A 55 21.62 -4.55 9.73
N TRP A 56 21.33 -3.26 9.92
CA TRP A 56 19.94 -2.81 10.08
C TRP A 56 19.10 -3.13 8.83
N PRO A 57 17.82 -3.52 9.00
CA PRO A 57 16.94 -3.77 7.87
C PRO A 57 16.71 -2.49 7.06
N LEU A 58 16.56 -2.63 5.74
CA LEU A 58 16.10 -1.55 4.87
C LEU A 58 14.65 -1.23 5.24
N LEU A 59 14.43 -0.02 5.77
CA LEU A 59 13.10 0.44 6.14
C LEU A 59 12.49 1.18 4.96
N ILE A 60 11.41 0.62 4.40
CA ILE A 60 10.66 1.24 3.31
C ILE A 60 9.21 1.51 3.71
N ALA A 61 8.64 2.57 3.17
CA ALA A 61 7.23 2.89 3.33
C ALA A 61 6.53 3.07 1.99
N GLY A 62 5.24 2.77 1.96
CA GLY A 62 4.33 3.10 0.87
C GLY A 62 2.93 3.39 1.41
N GLY A 63 1.97 3.63 0.52
CA GLY A 63 0.57 3.87 0.90
C GLY A 63 0.14 5.34 0.78
N PRO A 64 -1.16 5.61 0.97
CA PRO A 64 -1.75 6.92 0.68
C PRO A 64 -1.23 8.05 1.56
N GLY A 65 -0.92 7.78 2.83
CA GLY A 65 -0.43 8.80 3.77
C GLY A 65 0.91 9.39 3.30
N VAL A 66 1.87 8.53 3.00
CA VAL A 66 3.20 8.97 2.50
C VAL A 66 3.18 9.43 1.05
N THR A 67 2.28 8.90 0.22
CA THR A 67 2.07 9.41 -1.15
C THR A 67 1.57 10.85 -1.13
N MET A 68 0.78 11.22 -0.12
CA MET A 68 0.30 12.59 0.06
C MET A 68 1.39 13.54 0.54
N ASN A 69 2.08 13.16 1.61
CA ASN A 69 3.18 13.93 2.17
C ASN A 69 4.14 13.01 2.92
N PRO A 70 5.32 12.70 2.34
CA PRO A 70 6.28 11.80 2.97
C PRO A 70 7.09 12.48 4.09
N GLU A 71 7.20 13.81 4.08
CA GLU A 71 8.11 14.56 4.97
C GLU A 71 7.94 14.31 6.47
N PRO A 72 6.72 14.17 7.03
CA PRO A 72 6.54 13.93 8.46
C PRO A 72 7.24 12.65 8.95
N VAL A 73 7.42 11.65 8.07
CA VAL A 73 8.06 10.37 8.38
C VAL A 73 9.34 10.11 7.61
N ALA A 74 9.74 11.02 6.72
CA ALA A 74 10.98 10.92 5.95
C ALA A 74 12.23 10.64 6.82
N PRO A 75 12.40 11.21 8.02
CA PRO A 75 13.53 10.88 8.88
C PRO A 75 13.57 9.42 9.38
N LEU A 76 12.45 8.69 9.30
CA LEU A 76 12.34 7.30 9.78
C LEU A 76 12.78 6.28 8.72
N PHE A 77 12.52 6.55 7.45
CA PHE A 77 12.63 5.58 6.37
C PHE A 77 13.87 5.80 5.50
N ASP A 78 14.38 4.71 4.94
CA ASP A 78 15.51 4.74 4.00
C ASP A 78 15.01 5.09 2.59
N ALA A 79 13.84 4.56 2.19
CA ALA A 79 13.16 4.91 0.95
C ALA A 79 11.64 4.90 1.13
N ILE A 80 10.93 5.74 0.37
CA ILE A 80 9.48 5.87 0.43
C ILE A 80 8.94 5.77 -0.99
N LEU A 81 8.02 4.84 -1.23
CA LEU A 81 7.28 4.75 -2.47
C LEU A 81 6.14 5.76 -2.48
N ILE A 82 6.15 6.63 -3.49
CA ILE A 82 5.13 7.63 -3.80
C ILE A 82 4.27 7.09 -4.93
N GLY A 83 3.07 6.62 -4.58
CA GLY A 83 2.13 6.03 -5.53
C GLY A 83 1.75 4.59 -5.23
N GLU A 84 1.44 3.85 -6.28
CA GLU A 84 0.96 2.47 -6.24
C GLU A 84 2.10 1.46 -6.37
N GLY A 85 2.02 0.35 -5.65
CA GLY A 85 3.13 -0.57 -5.42
C GLY A 85 3.29 -1.66 -6.47
N GLU A 86 2.24 -1.96 -7.23
CA GLU A 86 2.18 -3.16 -8.07
C GLU A 86 3.26 -3.17 -9.16
N GLU A 87 3.57 -2.01 -9.75
CA GLU A 87 4.65 -1.87 -10.74
C GLU A 87 6.04 -1.66 -10.09
N ALA A 88 6.09 -1.18 -8.84
CA ALA A 88 7.33 -0.81 -8.15
C ALA A 88 7.96 -1.98 -7.38
N VAL A 89 7.13 -2.85 -6.80
CA VAL A 89 7.57 -3.96 -5.93
C VAL A 89 8.43 -4.99 -6.66
N PRO A 90 8.09 -5.44 -7.89
CA PRO A 90 8.96 -6.38 -8.62
C PRO A 90 10.38 -5.84 -8.82
N HIS A 91 10.50 -4.58 -9.26
CA HIS A 91 11.79 -3.91 -9.43
C HIS A 91 12.55 -3.77 -8.10
N LEU A 92 11.86 -3.43 -7.00
CA LEU A 92 12.47 -3.40 -5.68
C LEU A 92 13.01 -4.78 -5.27
N ILE A 93 12.28 -5.86 -5.54
CA ILE A 93 12.72 -7.22 -5.22
C ILE A 93 14.00 -7.56 -5.97
N ASP A 94 14.09 -7.20 -7.26
CA ASP A 94 15.30 -7.43 -8.06
C ASP A 94 16.47 -6.60 -7.54
N LEU A 95 16.27 -5.31 -7.26
CA LEU A 95 17.29 -4.46 -6.64
C LEU A 95 17.77 -5.00 -5.29
N CYS A 96 16.85 -5.47 -4.44
CA CYS A 96 17.21 -6.06 -3.15
C CYS A 96 17.99 -7.37 -3.34
N ARG A 97 17.57 -8.22 -4.27
CA ARG A 97 18.25 -9.49 -4.55
C ARG A 97 19.72 -9.28 -4.93
N ASP A 98 19.99 -8.26 -5.75
CA ASP A 98 21.33 -8.00 -6.28
C ASP A 98 22.16 -7.09 -5.37
N GLY A 99 21.52 -6.24 -4.57
CA GLY A 99 22.18 -5.16 -3.82
C GLY A 99 22.21 -5.29 -2.30
N LEU A 100 21.49 -6.25 -1.69
CA LEU A 100 21.45 -6.37 -0.21
C LEU A 100 22.78 -6.80 0.42
N GLU A 101 23.60 -7.55 -0.32
CA GLU A 101 24.96 -7.93 0.12
C GLU A 101 26.02 -6.88 -0.25
N GLY A 102 25.65 -5.87 -1.05
CA GLY A 102 26.52 -4.79 -1.51
C GLY A 102 26.47 -3.55 -0.62
N GLU A 103 26.95 -2.43 -1.17
CA GLU A 103 26.93 -1.14 -0.48
C GLU A 103 25.51 -0.57 -0.49
N ARG A 104 24.95 -0.34 0.70
CA ARG A 104 23.57 0.16 0.89
C ARG A 104 23.34 1.48 0.16
N GLU A 105 24.36 2.33 0.11
CA GLU A 105 24.36 3.61 -0.57
C GLU A 105 24.13 3.48 -2.08
N GLU A 106 24.63 2.41 -2.72
CA GLU A 106 24.41 2.15 -4.13
C GLU A 106 22.96 1.73 -4.40
N LEU A 107 22.42 0.85 -3.55
CA LEU A 107 21.00 0.45 -3.59
C LEU A 107 20.07 1.67 -3.43
N LEU A 108 20.36 2.54 -2.46
CA LEU A 108 19.59 3.77 -2.25
C LEU A 108 19.73 4.76 -3.41
N ALA A 109 20.92 4.87 -4.00
CA ALA A 109 21.12 5.71 -5.18
C ALA A 109 20.34 5.18 -6.40
N GLU A 110 20.21 3.86 -6.55
CA GLU A 110 19.45 3.27 -7.65
C GLU A 110 17.93 3.39 -7.44
N LEU A 111 17.46 3.15 -6.21
CA LEU A 111 16.08 3.46 -5.84
C LEU A 111 15.77 4.92 -6.13
N ASP A 112 16.64 5.85 -5.73
CA ASP A 112 16.44 7.27 -5.98
C ASP A 112 16.30 7.63 -7.47
N ARG A 113 16.99 6.93 -8.36
CA ARG A 113 16.87 7.15 -9.83
C ARG A 113 15.61 6.54 -10.41
N THR A 114 15.00 5.59 -9.72
CA THR A 114 13.81 4.88 -10.17
C THR A 114 12.54 5.72 -9.92
N PRO A 115 11.62 5.83 -10.89
CA PRO A 115 10.33 6.48 -10.68
C PRO A 115 9.58 5.93 -9.45
N GLY A 116 8.80 6.78 -8.79
CA GLY A 116 8.06 6.41 -7.57
C GLY A 116 8.85 6.55 -6.27
N TRP A 117 10.17 6.41 -6.28
CA TRP A 117 10.94 6.36 -5.05
C TRP A 117 11.42 7.73 -4.60
N TYR A 118 11.17 8.02 -3.33
CA TYR A 118 11.70 9.16 -2.58
C TYR A 118 12.72 8.65 -1.55
N VAL A 119 13.98 9.04 -1.69
CA VAL A 119 15.06 8.68 -0.76
C VAL A 119 15.45 9.93 0.05
N PRO A 120 15.03 10.05 1.33
CA PRO A 120 15.18 11.29 2.10
C PRO A 120 16.63 11.78 2.24
N SER A 121 17.58 10.87 2.39
CA SER A 121 19.00 11.20 2.52
C SER A 121 19.62 11.79 1.25
N LEU A 122 19.03 11.52 0.08
CA LEU A 122 19.54 11.94 -1.24
C LEU A 122 18.71 13.07 -1.87
N ARG A 123 17.51 13.35 -1.34
CA ARG A 123 16.57 14.35 -1.87
C ARG A 123 16.15 15.38 -0.81
N PRO A 124 16.69 16.61 -0.85
CA PRO A 124 16.15 17.68 -0.01
C PRO A 124 14.72 18.01 -0.43
N SER A 125 13.84 18.22 0.55
CA SER A 125 12.41 18.50 0.31
C SER A 125 12.10 19.96 0.03
N ASN A 126 13.01 20.86 0.41
CA ASN A 126 12.88 22.28 0.11
C ASN A 126 12.98 22.52 -1.41
N ARG A 127 11.87 22.91 -2.04
CA ARG A 127 11.76 23.25 -3.47
C ARG A 127 12.73 24.32 -3.97
N ARG A 128 13.30 25.13 -3.07
CA ARG A 128 14.29 26.17 -3.39
C ARG A 128 15.73 25.67 -3.33
N HIS A 129 15.96 24.44 -2.86
CA HIS A 129 17.28 23.85 -2.79
C HIS A 129 17.73 23.44 -4.21
N GLU A 130 19.00 23.68 -4.56
CA GLU A 130 19.54 23.40 -5.90
C GLU A 130 19.41 21.93 -6.35
N ARG A 131 19.60 20.99 -5.41
CA ARG A 131 19.45 19.54 -5.61
C ARG A 131 18.00 19.02 -5.50
N PHE A 132 17.01 19.90 -5.33
CA PHE A 132 15.62 19.48 -5.30
C PHE A 132 15.24 18.86 -6.66
N ARG A 133 14.61 17.69 -6.61
CA ARG A 133 14.06 17.01 -7.79
C ARG A 133 12.68 16.44 -7.43
N PRO A 134 11.65 16.69 -8.26
CA PRO A 134 10.34 16.11 -8.04
C PRO A 134 10.42 14.58 -8.10
N VAL A 135 9.56 13.92 -7.34
CA VAL A 135 9.36 12.47 -7.42
C VAL A 135 8.18 12.21 -8.33
N GLU A 136 8.36 11.35 -9.32
CA GLU A 136 7.26 10.90 -10.18
C GLU A 136 6.37 9.96 -9.37
N ARG A 137 5.09 10.31 -9.21
CA ARG A 137 4.12 9.45 -8.56
C ARG A 137 3.75 8.29 -9.50
N LEU A 138 3.94 7.06 -9.03
CA LEU A 138 3.52 5.87 -9.75
C LEU A 138 2.02 5.58 -9.58
N TRP A 139 1.42 5.03 -10.63
CA TRP A 139 0.05 4.54 -10.62
C TRP A 139 -0.08 3.43 -11.64
N VAL A 140 -0.87 2.41 -11.31
CA VAL A 140 -1.06 1.23 -12.14
C VAL A 140 -1.84 1.56 -13.41
N ARG A 141 -1.24 1.40 -14.58
CA ARG A 141 -1.93 1.78 -15.84
C ARG A 141 -3.06 0.83 -16.21
N ASP A 142 -2.88 -0.45 -15.92
CA ASP A 142 -3.82 -1.53 -16.21
C ASP A 142 -4.19 -2.26 -14.91
N LEU A 143 -5.16 -1.71 -14.17
CA LEU A 143 -5.64 -2.32 -12.92
C LEU A 143 -6.14 -3.77 -13.09
N PRO A 144 -6.84 -4.12 -14.20
CA PRO A 144 -7.21 -5.50 -14.52
C PRO A 144 -6.05 -6.52 -14.52
N ALA A 145 -4.80 -6.09 -14.78
CA ALA A 145 -3.64 -6.97 -14.76
C ALA A 145 -3.27 -7.48 -13.35
N PHE A 146 -3.82 -6.88 -12.29
CA PHE A 146 -3.47 -7.20 -10.90
C PHE A 146 -4.67 -7.74 -10.12
N ASP A 147 -4.41 -8.67 -9.23
CA ASP A 147 -5.42 -9.21 -8.31
C ASP A 147 -5.55 -8.27 -7.12
N THR A 148 -6.76 -7.75 -6.92
CA THR A 148 -7.04 -6.71 -5.92
C THR A 148 -7.99 -7.20 -4.82
N SER A 149 -7.93 -8.51 -4.55
CA SER A 149 -8.74 -9.19 -3.54
C SER A 149 -7.89 -9.69 -2.38
N SER A 150 -8.49 -9.83 -1.20
CA SER A 150 -7.83 -10.39 -0.02
C SER A 150 -7.32 -11.80 -0.27
N THR A 151 -6.05 -12.03 0.06
CA THR A 151 -5.41 -13.36 0.04
C THR A 151 -5.18 -13.92 1.45
N LEU A 152 -5.16 -13.05 2.46
CA LEU A 152 -4.97 -13.40 3.86
C LEU A 152 -6.31 -13.35 4.61
N TYR A 153 -6.67 -14.47 5.25
CA TYR A 153 -7.87 -14.60 6.07
C TYR A 153 -7.48 -14.98 7.49
N THR A 154 -7.78 -14.10 8.44
CA THR A 154 -7.57 -14.36 9.87
C THR A 154 -8.70 -13.73 10.68
N ALA A 155 -8.97 -14.29 11.86
CA ALA A 155 -9.92 -13.74 12.80
C ALA A 155 -9.41 -12.43 13.46
N GLU A 156 -8.10 -12.16 13.37
CA GLU A 156 -7.44 -11.04 14.05
C GLU A 156 -7.44 -9.73 13.23
N THR A 157 -8.05 -9.71 12.04
CA THR A 157 -8.21 -8.48 11.24
C THR A 157 -9.53 -7.77 11.54
N GLU A 158 -9.56 -6.44 11.40
CA GLU A 158 -10.76 -5.59 11.53
C GLU A 158 -11.94 -6.10 10.68
N PHE A 159 -11.64 -6.64 9.50
CA PHE A 159 -12.62 -7.17 8.54
C PHE A 159 -12.66 -8.70 8.52
N SER A 160 -12.46 -9.34 9.68
CA SER A 160 -12.38 -10.80 9.81
C SER A 160 -13.58 -11.51 9.15
N GLY A 161 -13.27 -12.60 8.43
CA GLY A 161 -14.26 -13.42 7.72
C GLY A 161 -14.90 -12.74 6.49
N MET A 162 -14.33 -11.63 6.00
CA MET A 162 -14.76 -10.98 4.76
C MET A 162 -13.73 -11.17 3.65
N HIS A 163 -14.21 -11.58 2.48
CA HIS A 163 -13.45 -11.50 1.24
C HIS A 163 -13.54 -10.07 0.69
N LEU A 164 -12.50 -9.27 0.92
CA LEU A 164 -12.46 -7.90 0.41
C LEU A 164 -12.00 -7.92 -1.06
N MET A 165 -12.67 -7.13 -1.90
CA MET A 165 -12.30 -6.93 -3.31
C MET A 165 -12.28 -5.42 -3.57
N GLU A 166 -11.13 -4.87 -3.95
CA GLU A 166 -11.07 -3.52 -4.50
C GLU A 166 -11.69 -3.56 -5.90
N ILE A 167 -12.90 -3.00 -6.02
CA ILE A 167 -13.65 -3.00 -7.28
C ILE A 167 -13.26 -1.82 -8.17
N ALA A 168 -12.74 -0.75 -7.57
CA ALA A 168 -12.28 0.42 -8.30
C ALA A 168 -11.24 1.19 -7.48
N ARG A 169 -10.24 1.70 -8.18
CA ARG A 169 -9.18 2.54 -7.61
C ARG A 169 -9.35 3.98 -8.06
N GLY A 170 -9.32 4.88 -7.08
CA GLY A 170 -9.56 6.30 -7.29
C GLY A 170 -11.03 6.66 -7.53
N CYS A 171 -11.29 7.94 -7.75
CA CYS A 171 -12.65 8.47 -7.89
C CYS A 171 -12.67 9.66 -8.85
N GLY A 172 -13.53 9.62 -9.88
CA GLY A 172 -13.64 10.66 -10.90
C GLY A 172 -14.36 11.94 -10.44
N ARG A 173 -14.86 11.98 -9.21
CA ARG A 173 -15.76 13.05 -8.74
C ARG A 173 -15.05 14.35 -8.36
N GLY A 174 -13.75 14.30 -8.09
CA GLY A 174 -12.93 15.50 -7.89
C GLY A 174 -13.29 16.37 -6.67
N CYS A 175 -13.82 15.77 -5.60
CA CYS A 175 -14.12 16.49 -4.36
C CYS A 175 -12.86 17.16 -3.79
N ARG A 176 -12.90 18.48 -3.57
CA ARG A 176 -11.74 19.29 -3.15
C ARG A 176 -11.11 18.85 -1.82
N PHE A 177 -11.88 18.18 -0.97
CA PHE A 177 -11.46 17.70 0.35
C PHE A 177 -10.97 16.25 0.34
N CYS A 178 -11.15 15.50 -0.76
CA CYS A 178 -10.98 14.05 -0.75
C CYS A 178 -9.57 13.65 -1.17
N LEU A 179 -8.77 13.18 -0.22
CA LEU A 179 -7.41 12.67 -0.44
C LEU A 179 -7.39 11.60 -1.54
N ALA A 180 -8.21 10.55 -1.39
CA ALA A 180 -8.31 9.43 -2.32
C ALA A 180 -8.64 9.88 -3.75
N GLY A 181 -9.43 10.96 -3.88
CA GLY A 181 -9.76 11.56 -5.16
C GLY A 181 -8.59 12.24 -5.86
N TYR A 182 -7.42 12.44 -5.23
CA TYR A 182 -6.22 13.03 -5.84
C TYR A 182 -5.05 12.05 -5.93
N VAL A 183 -4.75 11.29 -4.87
CA VAL A 183 -3.59 10.37 -4.87
C VAL A 183 -3.75 9.17 -5.80
N TYR A 184 -4.99 8.74 -6.03
CA TYR A 184 -5.30 7.57 -6.86
C TYR A 184 -5.78 7.91 -8.28
N ARG A 185 -5.61 9.17 -8.74
CA ARG A 185 -5.98 9.51 -10.12
C ARG A 185 -5.04 8.86 -11.14
N PRO A 186 -5.55 8.44 -12.31
CA PRO A 186 -6.96 8.45 -12.75
C PRO A 186 -7.80 7.33 -12.11
N ALA A 187 -9.13 7.48 -12.13
CA ALA A 187 -10.04 6.43 -11.65
C ALA A 187 -10.04 5.24 -12.63
N ARG A 188 -9.99 4.01 -12.09
CA ARG A 188 -9.94 2.74 -12.83
C ARG A 188 -10.83 1.72 -12.13
N GLU A 189 -11.51 0.89 -12.90
CA GLU A 189 -12.43 -0.15 -12.38
C GLU A 189 -11.87 -1.53 -12.68
N GLN A 190 -12.22 -2.51 -11.85
CA GLN A 190 -12.00 -3.91 -12.13
C GLN A 190 -13.15 -4.47 -12.98
N PRO A 191 -12.88 -5.38 -13.94
CA PRO A 191 -13.96 -6.01 -14.70
C PRO A 191 -14.83 -6.87 -13.78
N VAL A 192 -16.15 -6.81 -13.97
CA VAL A 192 -17.10 -7.59 -13.15
C VAL A 192 -16.82 -9.08 -13.23
N GLU A 193 -16.43 -9.59 -14.40
CA GLU A 193 -16.12 -11.00 -14.60
C GLU A 193 -14.97 -11.46 -13.69
N LYS A 194 -13.96 -10.60 -13.50
CA LYS A 194 -12.83 -10.86 -12.60
C LYS A 194 -13.27 -10.84 -11.14
N LEU A 195 -14.11 -9.88 -10.76
CA LEU A 195 -14.66 -9.77 -9.40
C LEU A 195 -15.55 -10.97 -9.05
N LEU A 196 -16.39 -11.42 -9.98
CA LEU A 196 -17.25 -12.59 -9.79
C LEU A 196 -16.45 -13.88 -9.71
N ALA A 197 -15.40 -14.04 -10.53
CA ALA A 197 -14.49 -15.18 -10.42
C ALA A 197 -13.79 -15.22 -9.05
N SER A 198 -13.31 -14.06 -8.57
CA SER A 198 -12.72 -13.92 -7.23
C SER A 198 -13.71 -14.30 -6.12
N ALA A 199 -14.93 -13.77 -6.18
CA ALA A 199 -15.97 -14.07 -5.20
C ALA A 199 -16.36 -15.56 -5.22
N GLN A 200 -16.51 -16.17 -6.40
CA GLN A 200 -16.82 -17.59 -6.53
C GLN A 200 -15.74 -18.46 -5.88
N ALA A 201 -14.46 -18.16 -6.12
CA ALA A 201 -13.35 -18.87 -5.48
C ALA A 201 -13.38 -18.71 -3.96
N ALA A 202 -13.64 -17.50 -3.45
CA ALA A 202 -13.73 -17.25 -2.01
C ALA A 202 -14.90 -17.97 -1.35
N LEU A 203 -16.08 -17.98 -1.98
CA LEU A 203 -17.26 -18.72 -1.49
C LEU A 203 -17.00 -20.23 -1.47
N ALA A 204 -16.35 -20.77 -2.50
CA ALA A 204 -15.93 -22.17 -2.53
C ALA A 204 -14.92 -22.50 -1.41
N ALA A 205 -14.06 -21.55 -1.05
CA ALA A 205 -13.14 -21.66 0.09
C ALA A 205 -13.80 -21.43 1.46
N GLY A 206 -15.13 -21.27 1.52
CA GLY A 206 -15.91 -21.18 2.75
C GLY A 206 -16.17 -19.76 3.26
N GLN A 207 -15.71 -18.73 2.55
CA GLN A 207 -16.10 -17.36 2.87
C GLN A 207 -17.59 -17.17 2.58
N ARG A 208 -18.24 -16.28 3.33
CA ARG A 208 -19.70 -16.01 3.18
C ARG A 208 -20.02 -14.54 2.96
N LYS A 209 -19.11 -13.65 3.35
CA LYS A 209 -19.29 -12.21 3.26
C LYS A 209 -18.24 -11.63 2.30
N VAL A 210 -18.70 -10.82 1.35
CA VAL A 210 -17.90 -10.14 0.35
C VAL A 210 -17.94 -8.64 0.64
N GLY A 211 -16.77 -8.04 0.79
CA GLY A 211 -16.61 -6.60 1.02
C GLY A 211 -16.15 -5.90 -0.26
N LEU A 212 -16.97 -5.01 -0.79
CA LEU A 212 -16.65 -4.18 -1.94
C LEU A 212 -15.90 -2.94 -1.47
N VAL A 213 -14.65 -2.78 -1.91
CA VAL A 213 -13.76 -1.70 -1.53
C VAL A 213 -13.58 -0.73 -2.69
N SER A 214 -13.94 0.52 -2.48
CA SER A 214 -13.70 1.64 -3.40
C SER A 214 -13.91 2.95 -2.67
N ALA A 215 -13.35 4.04 -3.20
CA ALA A 215 -13.64 5.41 -2.75
C ALA A 215 -15.13 5.77 -2.94
N ALA A 216 -15.77 5.20 -3.96
CA ALA A 216 -17.21 5.31 -4.21
C ALA A 216 -17.70 4.01 -4.88
N VAL A 217 -18.19 3.06 -4.10
CA VAL A 217 -18.65 1.75 -4.59
C VAL A 217 -19.78 1.90 -5.61
N SER A 218 -20.73 2.80 -5.33
CA SER A 218 -21.88 3.09 -6.19
C SER A 218 -21.53 3.75 -7.53
N ASP A 219 -20.29 4.21 -7.72
CA ASP A 219 -19.87 4.83 -8.97
C ASP A 219 -19.29 3.81 -9.97
N HIS A 220 -19.09 2.55 -9.56
CA HIS A 220 -18.65 1.48 -10.47
C HIS A 220 -19.70 1.25 -11.56
N THR A 221 -19.28 1.24 -12.83
CA THR A 221 -20.19 1.24 -13.98
C THR A 221 -21.17 0.08 -14.01
N GLN A 222 -20.75 -1.08 -13.52
CA GLN A 222 -21.56 -2.30 -13.45
C GLN A 222 -21.92 -2.71 -12.00
N ILE A 223 -22.09 -1.76 -11.07
CA ILE A 223 -22.35 -2.07 -9.66
C ILE A 223 -23.62 -2.89 -9.43
N ASP A 224 -24.70 -2.61 -10.18
CA ASP A 224 -25.98 -3.30 -10.05
C ASP A 224 -25.86 -4.77 -10.47
N GLU A 225 -25.19 -5.03 -11.60
CA GLU A 225 -24.90 -6.38 -12.10
C GLU A 225 -24.07 -7.16 -11.08
N LEU A 226 -22.97 -6.57 -10.60
CA LEU A 226 -22.12 -7.17 -9.58
C LEU A 226 -22.90 -7.54 -8.32
N ALA A 227 -23.75 -6.64 -7.82
CA ALA A 227 -24.52 -6.87 -6.61
C ALA A 227 -25.56 -8.00 -6.77
N VAL A 228 -26.28 -8.03 -7.91
CA VAL A 228 -27.26 -9.07 -8.21
C VAL A 228 -26.60 -10.44 -8.32
N GLU A 229 -25.50 -10.54 -9.06
CA GLU A 229 -24.77 -11.80 -9.25
C GLU A 229 -24.17 -12.32 -7.93
N LEU A 230 -23.57 -11.45 -7.13
CA LEU A 230 -23.06 -11.83 -5.80
C LEU A 230 -24.18 -12.34 -4.88
N GLN A 231 -25.35 -11.71 -4.91
CA GLN A 231 -26.51 -12.16 -4.14
C GLN A 231 -27.03 -13.51 -4.65
N ALA A 232 -27.08 -13.71 -5.97
CA ALA A 232 -27.49 -14.98 -6.59
C ALA A 232 -26.54 -16.13 -6.22
N MET A 233 -25.25 -15.85 -6.03
CA MET A 233 -24.26 -16.80 -5.50
C MET A 233 -24.41 -17.08 -3.99
N GLY A 234 -25.31 -16.37 -3.29
CA GLY A 234 -25.55 -16.52 -1.86
C GLY A 234 -24.56 -15.76 -0.97
N ALA A 235 -23.83 -14.77 -1.51
CA ALA A 235 -22.94 -13.93 -0.73
C ALA A 235 -23.70 -12.85 0.07
N SER A 236 -23.25 -12.60 1.31
CA SER A 236 -23.61 -11.36 2.01
C SER A 236 -22.69 -10.23 1.55
N ILE A 237 -23.25 -9.09 1.15
CA ILE A 237 -22.48 -7.98 0.58
C ILE A 237 -22.29 -6.87 1.62
N SER A 238 -21.09 -6.30 1.68
CA SER A 238 -20.77 -5.09 2.45
C SER A 238 -20.03 -4.11 1.56
N ALA A 239 -20.28 -2.81 1.71
CA ALA A 239 -19.65 -1.77 0.90
C ALA A 239 -18.85 -0.81 1.80
N SER A 240 -17.63 -0.44 1.39
CA SER A 240 -16.75 0.45 2.16
C SER A 240 -17.21 1.91 2.16
N SER A 241 -17.77 2.38 1.04
CA SER A 241 -18.18 3.77 0.85
C SER A 241 -19.28 3.84 -0.19
N MET A 242 -20.41 4.43 0.16
CA MET A 242 -21.49 4.74 -0.76
C MET A 242 -21.66 6.24 -0.89
N ARG A 243 -21.81 6.72 -2.12
CA ARG A 243 -22.20 8.10 -2.37
C ARG A 243 -23.68 8.14 -2.65
N MET A 244 -24.42 8.98 -1.92
CA MET A 244 -25.76 9.36 -2.36
C MET A 244 -25.64 10.19 -3.65
N THR A 245 -26.13 9.62 -4.75
CA THR A 245 -26.48 10.38 -5.93
C THR A 245 -27.91 10.90 -5.74
N ARG A 246 -28.22 12.06 -6.32
CA ARG A 246 -29.63 12.46 -6.43
C ARG A 246 -30.28 11.45 -7.39
N SER A 247 -31.17 10.61 -6.88
CA SER A 247 -32.08 9.85 -7.72
C SER A 247 -32.81 10.86 -8.61
N ALA A 248 -32.64 10.75 -9.92
CA ALA A 248 -33.65 11.27 -10.83
C ALA A 248 -34.87 10.38 -10.60
N PHE A 249 -35.80 10.85 -9.76
CA PHE A 249 -37.18 10.39 -9.84
C PHE A 249 -37.64 10.76 -11.26
N HIS A 250 -37.59 9.79 -12.17
CA HIS A 250 -38.28 9.82 -13.45
C HIS A 250 -39.53 8.97 -13.33
#